data_AF-A0A8T4NLI2-F1
#
_entry.id   AF-A0A8T4NLI2-F1
#
_cell.length_a   1.000
_cell.length_b   1.000
_cell.length_c   1.000
_cell.angle_alpha   90.00
_cell.angle_beta   90.00
_cell.angle_gamma   90.00
#
_symmetry.space_group_name_H-M   'P 1'
#
loop_
_entity.id
_entity.type
_entity.pdbx_description
1 polymer ?
#
loop_
_entity_poly.entity_id
_entity_poly.type
_entity_poly.pdbx_seq_one_letter_code
_entity_poly.pdbx_strand_id
1 'polypeptide(L)' 'MKAEYQKKIALGVAQRHTTWAPVWAVVKAFGKGKRKHPSELTVQRRQWRRTKLKAVPRRTPNKHLG' A
#
# COMPACT_ATOMS: atom_id res chain seq x y z
N MET A 1 2.67 -14.56 19.28
CA MET A 1 3.30 -14.30 17.95
C MET A 1 4.39 -13.23 18.12
N LYS A 2 5.60 -13.42 17.57
CA LYS A 2 6.70 -12.44 17.72
C LYS A 2 6.42 -11.14 16.95
N ALA A 3 6.83 -9.99 17.49
CA ALA A 3 6.64 -8.67 16.86
C ALA A 3 7.23 -8.56 15.44
N GLU A 4 8.35 -9.24 15.19
CA GLU A 4 8.99 -9.30 13.87
C GLU A 4 8.11 -9.93 12.79
N TYR A 5 7.35 -10.96 13.17
CA TYR A 5 6.44 -11.63 12.26
C TYR A 5 5.29 -10.70 11.86
N GLN A 6 4.72 -9.96 12.82
CA GLN A 6 3.71 -8.94 12.53
C GLN A 6 4.23 -7.83 11.63
N LYS A 7 5.48 -7.39 11.86
CA LYS A 7 6.14 -6.42 10.98
C LYS A 7 6.29 -6.95 9.56
N LYS A 8 6.70 -8.22 9.38
CA LYS A 8 6.80 -8.85 8.05
C LYS A 8 5.45 -8.89 7.33
N ILE A 9 4.38 -9.25 8.03
CA ILE A 9 3.02 -9.25 7.46
C ILE A 9 2.63 -7.85 6.99
N ALA A 10 2.80 -6.84 7.85
CA ALA A 10 2.44 -5.46 7.52
C ALA A 10 3.23 -4.92 6.31
N LEU A 11 4.53 -5.24 6.22
CA LEU A 11 5.37 -4.90 5.07
C LEU A 11 4.90 -5.61 3.80
N GLY A 12 4.51 -6.89 3.90
CA GLY A 12 3.97 -7.66 2.78
C GLY A 12 2.68 -7.07 2.23
N VAL A 13 1.74 -6.66 3.11
CA VAL A 13 0.51 -5.97 2.70
C VAL A 13 0.85 -4.65 2.00
N ALA A 14 1.75 -3.85 2.57
CA ALA A 14 2.16 -2.58 1.98
C ALA A 14 2.87 -2.73 0.62
N GLN A 15 3.55 -3.86 0.38
CA GLN A 15 4.16 -4.18 -0.91
C GLN A 15 3.10 -4.45 -1.97
N ARG A 16 2.01 -5.12 -1.64
CA ARG A 16 0.89 -5.39 -2.57
C ARG A 16 0.24 -4.10 -3.08
N HIS A 17 0.27 -3.01 -2.31
CA HIS A 17 -0.29 -1.72 -2.72
C HIS A 17 0.59 -0.92 -3.70
N THR A 18 1.73 -1.46 -4.14
CA THR A 18 2.63 -0.76 -5.08
C THR A 18 2.21 -0.90 -6.54
N THR A 19 1.51 -1.99 -6.87
CA THR A 19 1.04 -2.29 -8.22
C THR A 19 -0.31 -1.65 -8.50
N TRP A 20 -0.59 -1.41 -9.77
CA TRP A 20 -1.93 -1.01 -10.22
C TRP A 20 -2.91 -2.19 -10.16
N ALA A 21 -4.20 -1.88 -10.28
CA ALA A 21 -5.23 -2.90 -10.48
C ALA A 21 -4.90 -3.74 -11.72
N PRO A 22 -5.10 -5.06 -11.66
CA PRO A 22 -4.77 -5.94 -12.77
C PRO A 22 -5.74 -5.75 -13.94
N VAL A 23 -5.26 -6.00 -15.17
CA VAL A 23 -6.03 -5.77 -16.41
C VAL A 23 -7.37 -6.50 -16.39
N TRP A 24 -7.41 -7.75 -15.93
CA TRP A 24 -8.64 -8.53 -15.85
C TRP A 24 -9.69 -7.87 -14.93
N ALA A 25 -9.27 -7.21 -13.86
CA ALA A 25 -10.17 -6.52 -12.94
C ALA A 25 -10.74 -5.24 -13.57
N VAL A 26 -9.91 -4.52 -14.34
CA VAL A 26 -10.35 -3.36 -15.13
C VAL A 26 -11.39 -3.78 -16.17
N VAL A 27 -11.13 -4.86 -16.90
CA VAL A 27 -12.08 -5.39 -17.90
C VAL A 27 -13.38 -5.85 -17.23
N LYS A 28 -13.30 -6.51 -16.07
CA LYS A 28 -14.48 -6.96 -15.31
C LYS A 28 -15.33 -5.78 -14.82
N ALA A 29 -14.71 -4.69 -14.38
CA ALA A 29 -15.42 -3.52 -13.84
C ALA A 29 -16.01 -2.62 -14.94
N PHE A 30 -15.26 -2.36 -16.02
CA PHE A 30 -15.64 -1.37 -17.03
C PHE A 30 -16.21 -1.98 -18.32
N GLY A 31 -16.04 -3.29 -18.52
CA GLY A 31 -16.37 -3.99 -19.75
C GLY A 31 -15.23 -4.02 -20.77
N LYS A 32 -15.34 -4.96 -21.71
CA LYS A 32 -14.37 -5.12 -22.80
C LYS A 32 -14.40 -3.91 -23.75
N GLY A 33 -13.24 -3.49 -24.24
CA GLY A 33 -13.12 -2.44 -25.26
C GLY A 33 -13.05 -1.00 -24.73
N LYS A 34 -13.24 -0.77 -23.43
CA LYS A 34 -13.07 0.57 -22.84
C LYS A 34 -11.59 0.85 -22.56
N ARG A 35 -11.09 2.00 -23.04
CA ARG A 35 -9.72 2.49 -22.81
C ARG A 35 -9.61 3.17 -21.43
N LYS A 36 -9.86 2.40 -20.37
CA LYS A 36 -9.85 2.87 -18.98
C LYS A 36 -8.53 2.54 -18.30
N HIS A 37 -7.92 3.53 -17.66
CA HIS A 37 -6.64 3.33 -16.99
C HIS A 37 -6.87 2.66 -15.62
N PRO A 38 -6.03 1.69 -15.19
CA PRO A 38 -6.17 1.00 -13.90
C PRO A 38 -6.23 1.91 -12.67
N SER A 39 -5.76 3.16 -12.78
CA SER A 39 -5.85 4.15 -11.71
C SER A 39 -7.28 4.45 -11.27
N GLU A 40 -8.25 4.34 -12.17
CA GLU A 40 -9.67 4.56 -11.85
C GLU A 40 -10.21 3.48 -10.90
N LEU A 41 -9.63 2.27 -10.94
CA LEU A 41 -10.02 1.15 -10.07
C LEU A 41 -9.12 1.03 -8.83
N THR A 42 -7.90 1.56 -8.89
CA THR A 42 -6.91 1.44 -7.83
C THR A 42 -7.15 2.49 -6.74
N VAL A 43 -7.91 2.14 -5.71
CA VAL A 43 -8.22 3.05 -4.58
C VAL A 43 -6.97 3.37 -3.74
N GLN A 44 -6.15 2.36 -3.46
CA GLN A 44 -4.96 2.50 -2.62
C GLN A 44 -3.71 2.13 -3.42
N ARG A 45 -2.92 3.15 -3.76
CA ARG A 45 -1.60 2.95 -4.36
C ARG A 45 -0.53 3.63 -3.52
N ARG A 46 0.54 2.91 -3.24
CA ARG A 46 1.67 3.42 -2.47
C ARG A 46 2.87 3.71 -3.36
N GLN A 47 3.46 4.89 -3.16
CA GLN A 47 4.77 5.24 -3.69
C GLN A 47 5.79 5.36 -2.55
N TRP A 48 6.83 4.53 -2.56
CA TRP A 48 7.83 4.43 -1.48
C TRP A 48 8.63 5.72 -1.24
N ARG A 49 8.80 6.55 -2.28
CA ARG A 49 9.47 7.86 -2.17
C ARG A 49 8.59 8.88 -1.43
N ARG A 50 7.28 8.92 -1.75
CA ARG A 50 6.34 9.91 -1.22
C ARG A 50 5.75 9.53 0.13
N THR A 51 5.32 8.27 0.29
CA THR A 51 4.58 7.82 1.48
C THR A 51 5.35 6.72 2.23
N LYS A 52 5.87 7.08 3.41
CA LYS A 52 6.64 6.18 4.29
C LYS A 52 5.73 5.34 5.19
N LEU A 53 6.14 4.11 5.46
CA LEU A 53 5.40 3.19 6.34
C LEU A 53 5.74 3.47 7.80
N LYS A 54 4.73 3.46 8.67
CA LYS A 54 4.89 3.61 10.13
C LYS A 54 5.23 2.28 10.85
N ALA A 55 5.56 1.22 10.10
CA ALA A 55 5.89 -0.11 10.64
C ALA A 55 7.26 -0.18 11.32
N VAL A 56 8.10 0.85 11.13
CA VAL A 56 9.31 1.06 11.94
C VAL A 56 8.89 1.97 13.09
N PRO A 57 9.29 1.70 14.35
CA PRO A 57 9.10 2.67 15.41
C PRO A 57 9.77 3.97 14.98
N ARG A 58 8.99 5.03 14.79
CA ARG A 58 9.56 6.37 14.76
C ARG A 58 10.18 6.54 16.15
N ARG A 59 11.50 6.78 16.20
CA ARG A 59 12.09 7.41 17.37
C ARG A 59 11.49 8.81 17.44
N THR A 60 10.30 8.90 18.01
CA THR A 60 9.66 10.18 18.29
C THR A 60 10.20 10.51 19.67
N PRO A 61 11.11 11.48 19.80
CA PRO A 61 11.52 11.91 21.12
C PRO A 61 10.27 12.43 21.83
N ASN A 62 9.95 11.84 22.98
CA ASN A 62 8.90 12.36 23.83
C ASN A 62 9.39 13.67 24.42
N LYS A 63 9.00 14.80 23.83
CA LYS A 63 9.38 16.14 24.27
C LYS A 63 8.94 16.46 25.71
N HIS A 64 8.07 15.63 26.29
CA HIS A 64 7.47 15.81 27.60
C HIS A 64 8.06 14.91 28.70
N LEU A 65 8.97 13.98 28.35
CA LEU A 65 9.49 12.99 29.31
C LEU A 65 10.86 13.35 29.91
N GLY A 66 11.40 14.54 29.64
CA GLY A 66 12.68 15.01 30.22
C GLY A 66 13.89 14.34 29.57
#